data_AF-A0A536UMX2-F1
#
_entry.id   AF-A0A536UMX2-F1
#
_cell.length_a   1.000
_cell.length_b   1.000
_cell.length_c   1.000
_cell.angle_alpha   90.00
_cell.angle_beta   90.00
_cell.angle_gamma   90.00
#
_symmetry.space_group_name_H-M   'P 1'
#
loop_
_entity.id
_entity.type
_entity.pdbx_description
1 polymer ?
#
loop_
_entity_poly.entity_id
_entity_poly.type
_entity_poly.pdbx_seq_one_letter_code
_entity_poly.pdbx_strand_id
1 'polypeptide(L)' 'MTMFLEESGLPYTIHPVNIGKGEQFKPEFLSISPNNRIPAIVDRAPADGGAPIPMFESGAILL' A
#
# COMPACT_ATOMS: atom_id res chain seq x y z
N MET A 1 -10.09 0.99 -0.17
CA MET A 1 -9.03 -0.04 -0.05
C MET A 1 -9.33 -1.04 1.04
N THR A 2 -9.44 -0.62 2.31
CA THR A 2 -9.86 -1.50 3.42
C THR A 2 -11.16 -2.23 3.13
N MET A 3 -12.19 -1.56 2.60
CA MET A 3 -13.45 -2.20 2.21
C MET A 3 -13.25 -3.37 1.22
N PHE A 4 -12.38 -3.23 0.23
CA PHE A 4 -12.07 -4.32 -0.71
C PHE A 4 -11.27 -5.45 -0.03
N LEU A 5 -10.32 -5.11 0.85
CA LEU A 5 -9.54 -6.11 1.58
C LEU A 5 -10.43 -6.94 2.53
N GLU A 6 -11.40 -6.30 3.16
CA GLU A 6 -12.43 -6.98 3.97
C GLU A 6 -13.31 -7.89 3.10
N GLU A 7 -13.87 -7.38 2.00
CA GLU A 7 -14.74 -8.16 1.10
C GLU A 7 -14.00 -9.34 0.43
N SER A 8 -12.71 -9.18 0.12
CA SER A 8 -11.88 -10.24 -0.49
C SER A 8 -11.37 -11.28 0.50
N GLY A 9 -11.48 -11.03 1.81
CA GLY A 9 -10.96 -11.92 2.85
C GLY A 9 -9.43 -12.09 2.83
N LEU A 10 -8.70 -11.21 2.14
CA LEU A 10 -7.25 -11.29 2.07
C LEU A 10 -6.61 -10.88 3.40
N PRO A 11 -5.61 -11.62 3.90
CA PRO A 11 -4.89 -11.22 5.09
C PRO A 11 -4.12 -9.92 4.82
N TYR A 12 -4.30 -8.93 5.69
CA TYR A 12 -3.61 -7.66 5.55
C TYR A 12 -3.22 -7.07 6.92
N THR A 13 -2.28 -6.14 6.91
CA THR A 13 -1.87 -5.39 8.10
C THR A 13 -1.95 -3.91 7.80
N ILE A 14 -2.61 -3.15 8.67
CA ILE A 14 -2.71 -1.70 8.55
C ILE A 14 -1.48 -1.07 9.19
N HIS A 15 -0.76 -0.26 8.41
CA HIS A 15 0.27 0.64 8.90
C HIS A 15 -0.24 2.08 8.79
N PRO A 16 -0.63 2.74 9.89
CA PRO A 16 -1.10 4.12 9.85
C PRO A 16 0.04 5.06 9.47
N VAL A 17 -0.25 6.02 8.57
CA VAL A 17 0.68 7.09 8.16
C VAL A 17 0.11 8.42 8.63
N ASN A 18 0.83 9.11 9.52
CA ASN A 18 0.41 10.39 10.05
C ASN A 18 0.78 11.54 9.10
N ILE A 19 -0.20 11.97 8.30
CA ILE A 19 -0.03 13.07 7.33
C ILE A 19 0.28 14.41 8.02
N GLY A 20 -0.29 14.65 9.20
CA GLY A 20 -0.04 15.86 9.99
C GLY A 20 1.39 15.96 10.52
N LYS A 21 2.10 14.84 10.62
CA LYS A 21 3.53 14.77 10.96
C LYS A 21 4.46 14.65 9.75
N GLY A 22 3.90 14.65 8.53
CA GLY A 22 4.68 14.54 7.29
C GLY A 22 5.27 13.15 7.04
N GLU A 23 4.72 12.09 7.63
CA GLU A 23 5.28 10.73 7.49
C GLU A 23 5.28 10.21 6.05
N GLN A 24 4.38 10.71 5.20
CA GLN A 24 4.32 10.42 3.77
C GLN A 24 5.53 10.96 2.98
N PHE A 25 6.35 11.83 3.57
CA PHE A 25 7.57 12.34 2.95
C PHE A 25 8.82 11.58 3.38
N LYS A 26 8.69 10.64 4.33
CA LYS A 26 9.84 9.86 4.79
C LYS A 26 10.33 8.92 3.67
N PRO A 27 11.66 8.72 3.51
CA PRO A 27 12.21 7.90 2.44
C PRO A 27 11.62 6.49 2.35
N GLU A 28 11.33 5.87 3.49
CA GLU A 28 10.71 4.56 3.56
C GLU A 28 9.32 4.53 2.92
N PHE A 29 8.50 5.57 3.11
CA PHE A 29 7.19 5.67 2.47
C PHE A 29 7.32 5.99 0.98
N LEU A 30 8.24 6.90 0.62
CA LEU A 30 8.48 7.28 -0.77
C LEU A 30 9.00 6.12 -1.64
N SER A 31 9.69 5.15 -1.04
CA SER A 31 10.09 3.91 -1.72
C SER A 31 8.90 3.06 -2.18
N ILE A 32 7.72 3.26 -1.57
CA ILE A 32 6.46 2.57 -1.90
C ILE A 32 5.55 3.46 -2.75
N SER A 33 5.39 4.72 -2.36
CA SER A 33 4.55 5.72 -3.04
C SER A 33 5.37 6.98 -3.33
N PRO A 34 6.04 7.05 -4.50
CA PRO A 34 6.83 8.22 -4.89
C PRO A 34 6.02 9.51 -4.98
N ASN A 35 4.69 9.40 -5.15
CA ASN A 35 3.75 10.52 -5.17
C ASN A 35 3.31 10.96 -3.75
N ASN A 36 3.93 10.44 -2.68
CA ASN A 36 3.69 10.81 -1.28
C ASN A 36 2.20 10.79 -0.87
N ARG A 37 1.40 9.90 -1.46
CA ARG A 37 -0.04 9.77 -1.23
C ARG A 37 -0.42 8.38 -0.74
N ILE A 38 -1.42 8.35 0.14
CA ILE A 38 -2.16 7.15 0.52
C ILE A 38 -3.44 7.03 -0.34
N PRO A 39 -4.00 5.82 -0.53
CA PRO A 39 -3.49 4.53 -0.06
C PRO A 39 -2.29 4.02 -0.88
N ALA A 40 -1.44 3.24 -0.23
CA ALA A 40 -0.35 2.47 -0.82
C ALA A 40 -0.28 1.11 -0.11
N ILE A 41 0.07 0.05 -0.85
CA ILE A 41 0.20 -1.31 -0.31
C ILE A 41 1.51 -1.95 -0.78
N VAL A 42 1.91 -3.01 -0.09
CA VAL A 42 2.97 -3.90 -0.55
C VAL A 42 2.38 -5.30 -0.56
N ASP A 43 2.20 -5.87 -1.75
CA ASP A 43 1.86 -7.29 -1.87
C ASP A 43 3.10 -8.11 -1.54
N ARG A 44 3.02 -8.91 -0.47
CA ARG A 44 4.13 -9.75 0.00
C ARG A 44 4.00 -11.21 -0.44
N ALA A 45 2.89 -11.58 -1.08
CA ALA A 45 2.68 -12.92 -1.63
C ALA A 45 2.10 -12.82 -3.06
N PRO A 46 2.87 -12.27 -4.02
CA PRO A 46 2.44 -12.19 -5.41
C PRO A 46 2.09 -13.57 -5.96
N ALA A 47 1.12 -13.63 -6.87
CA ALA A 47 0.62 -14.89 -7.44
C ALA A 47 1.70 -15.69 -8.20
N ASP A 48 2.73 -15.02 -8.72
CA ASP A 48 3.86 -15.62 -9.43
C ASP A 48 4.98 -16.10 -8.48
N GLY A 49 4.82 -15.93 -7.16
CA GLY A 49 5.83 -16.26 -6.15
C GLY A 49 7.04 -15.31 -6.16
N GLY A 50 6.94 -14.16 -6.82
CA GLY A 50 8.00 -13.17 -6.95
C GLY A 50 8.30 -12.39 -5.67
N ALA A 51 9.18 -11.40 -5.80
CA ALA A 51 9.51 -10.49 -4.72
C ALA A 51 8.32 -9.55 -4.39
N PRO A 52 8.25 -8.99 -3.16
CA PRO A 52 7.17 -8.09 -2.80
C PRO A 52 6.99 -6.90 -3.75
N ILE A 53 5.75 -6.59 -4.09
CA ILE A 53 5.39 -5.59 -5.09
C ILE A 53 4.80 -4.36 -4.38
N PRO A 54 5.51 -3.22 -4.36
CA PRO A 54 4.94 -1.97 -3.89
C PRO A 54 3.95 -1.41 -4.93
N MET A 55 2.76 -1.03 -4.48
CA MET A 55 1.73 -0.40 -5.30
C MET A 55 1.17 0.84 -4.62
N PHE A 56 0.89 1.87 -5.40
CA PHE A 56 0.25 3.11 -4.99
C PHE A 56 -0.78 3.51 -6.06
N GLU A 57 -1.61 4.52 -5.76
CA GLU A 57 -2.82 4.88 -6.52
C GLU A 57 -3.95 3.84 -6.37
N SER A 58 -5.08 4.26 -5.80
CA SER A 58 -6.19 3.35 -5.51
C SER A 58 -6.79 2.68 -6.75
N GLY A 59 -6.70 3.33 -7.92
CA GLY A 59 -7.15 2.77 -9.18
C GLY A 59 -6.29 1.59 -9.65
N ALA A 60 -4.97 1.69 -9.51
CA ALA A 60 -4.06 0.60 -9.87
C ALA A 60 -4.15 -0.58 -8.89
N ILE A 61 -4.48 -0.31 -7.63
CA ILE A 61 -4.63 -1.36 -6.60
C ILE A 61 -5.94 -2.17 -6.76
N LEU A 62 -6.97 -1.59 -7.38
CA LEU A 62 -8.29 -2.22 -7.55
C LEU A 62 -8.48 -2.92 -8.91
N LEU A 63 -7.50 -2.80 -9.81
CA LEU A 63 -7.47 -3.46 -11.11
C LEU A 63 -6.72 -4.78 -11.03
#